data_AF-A0A969KLQ4-F1
#
_entry.id   AF-A0A969KLQ4-F1
#
_cell.length_a   1.000
_cell.length_b   1.000
_cell.length_c   1.000
_cell.angle_alpha   90.00
_cell.angle_beta   90.00
_cell.angle_gamma   90.00
#
_symmetry.space_group_name_H-M   'P 1'
#
loop_
_entity.id
_entity.type
_entity.pdbx_description
1 polymer ?
#
loop_
_entity_poly.entity_id
_entity_poly.type
_entity_poly.pdbx_seq_one_letter_code
_entity_poly.pdbx_strand_id
1 'polypeptide(L)'
;MATVTTPSNGFLTLPRSANYFEITNNVTITRINHLTADRVPKGTVVTLLFNVSGTNVSNSGYLLLKGGFTSVTNSSLTLISNGNGTWREVDRNN
;
A
#
# COMPACT_ATOMS: atom_id res chain seq x y z
N MET A 1 1.61 11.26 -9.57
CA MET A 1 0.62 10.30 -9.04
C MET A 1 0.42 9.22 -10.09
N ALA A 2 0.22 7.96 -9.69
CA ALA A 2 -0.05 6.85 -10.61
C ALA A 2 -1.27 6.06 -10.14
N THR A 3 -2.12 5.63 -11.06
CA THR A 3 -3.26 4.77 -10.75
C THR A 3 -2.82 3.32 -10.74
N VAL A 4 -3.21 2.57 -9.71
CA VAL A 4 -2.87 1.15 -9.57
C VAL A 4 -4.09 0.34 -9.15
N THR A 5 -4.18 -0.87 -9.71
CA THR A 5 -5.24 -1.83 -9.38
C THR A 5 -4.63 -2.97 -8.59
N THR A 6 -5.20 -3.31 -7.45
CA THR A 6 -4.74 -4.45 -6.65
C THR A 6 -5.22 -5.75 -7.31
N PRO A 7 -4.33 -6.68 -7.71
CA PRO A 7 -4.76 -7.96 -8.26
C PRO A 7 -5.51 -8.80 -7.23
N SER A 8 -6.31 -9.78 -7.66
CA SER A 8 -7.15 -10.62 -6.77
C SER A 8 -6.37 -11.41 -5.70
N ASN A 9 -5.07 -11.63 -5.90
CA ASN A 9 -4.18 -12.24 -4.93
C ASN A 9 -3.74 -11.30 -3.78
N GLY A 10 -4.10 -10.01 -3.85
CA GLY A 10 -3.76 -8.99 -2.86
C GLY A 10 -2.31 -8.52 -2.88
N PHE A 11 -1.54 -8.85 -3.93
CA PHE A 11 -0.14 -8.46 -4.06
C PHE A 11 -0.05 -7.24 -4.99
N LEU A 12 -0.06 -6.06 -4.38
CA LEU A 12 0.04 -4.80 -5.08
C LEU A 12 1.48 -4.57 -5.57
N THR A 13 1.64 -4.13 -6.81
CA THR A 13 2.93 -3.69 -7.35
C THR A 13 2.87 -2.19 -7.63
N LEU A 14 3.68 -1.42 -6.92
CA LEU A 14 3.81 0.01 -7.11
C LEU A 14 4.95 0.32 -8.09
N PRO A 15 4.72 1.09 -9.16
CA PRO A 15 5.80 1.52 -10.05
C PRO A 15 6.71 2.54 -9.34
N ARG A 16 8.01 2.49 -9.64
CA ARG A 16 9.03 3.37 -9.04
C ARG A 16 8.96 4.84 -9.49
N SER A 17 8.07 5.17 -10.43
CA SER A 17 7.93 6.51 -11.01
C SER A 17 7.09 7.48 -10.18
N ALA A 18 6.54 7.04 -9.03
CA ALA A 18 5.68 7.88 -8.18
C ALA A 18 5.83 7.51 -6.69
N ASN A 19 5.34 8.40 -5.83
CA ASN A 19 5.17 8.17 -4.40
C ASN A 19 3.70 8.30 -3.94
N TYR A 20 2.79 8.65 -4.85
CA TYR A 20 1.35 8.75 -4.59
C TYR A 20 0.62 7.83 -5.55
N PHE A 21 -0.19 6.92 -5.01
CA PHE A 21 -0.84 5.86 -5.76
C PHE A 21 -2.32 5.83 -5.50
N GLU A 22 -3.12 5.99 -6.54
CA GLU A 22 -4.56 5.90 -6.47
C GLU A 22 -5.01 4.44 -6.59
N ILE A 23 -5.71 3.94 -5.58
CA ILE A 23 -6.25 2.58 -5.50
C ILE A 23 -7.70 2.60 -6.01
N THR A 24 -7.96 1.83 -7.07
CA THR A 24 -9.22 1.91 -7.83
C THR A 24 -10.21 0.81 -7.53
N ASN A 25 -9.80 -0.22 -6.79
CA ASN A 25 -10.64 -1.37 -6.46
C ASN A 25 -10.59 -1.70 -4.97
N ASN A 26 -11.53 -2.54 -4.52
CA ASN A 26 -11.72 -2.90 -3.12
C ASN A 26 -11.09 -4.24 -2.72
N VAL A 27 -10.04 -4.67 -3.42
CA VAL A 27 -9.36 -5.94 -3.14
C VAL A 27 -8.41 -5.78 -1.96
N THR A 28 -8.46 -6.74 -1.02
CA THR A 28 -7.57 -6.75 0.14
C THR A 28 -6.10 -6.75 -0.25
N ILE A 29 -5.34 -5.77 0.23
CA ILE A 29 -3.90 -5.67 0.06
C ILE A 29 -3.22 -6.41 1.22
N THR A 30 -2.45 -7.44 0.89
CA THR A 30 -1.68 -8.25 1.86
C THR A 30 -0.18 -8.08 1.69
N ARG A 31 0.28 -7.67 0.51
CA ARG A 31 1.69 -7.38 0.20
C ARG A 31 1.83 -6.25 -0.81
N ILE A 32 2.97 -5.57 -0.75
CA ILE A 32 3.34 -4.49 -1.67
C ILE A 32 4.77 -4.74 -2.16
N ASN A 33 4.98 -4.77 -3.48
CA ASN A 33 6.29 -4.97 -4.13
C ASN A 33 7.06 -6.20 -3.57
N HIS A 34 6.35 -7.34 -3.51
CA HIS A 34 6.84 -8.55 -2.85
C HIS A 34 8.00 -9.24 -3.60
N LEU A 35 8.07 -9.09 -4.92
CA LEU A 35 9.13 -9.66 -5.76
C LEU A 35 10.45 -8.91 -5.55
N THR A 36 11.56 -9.64 -5.47
CA THR A 36 12.88 -9.05 -5.23
C THR A 36 13.26 -7.99 -6.29
N ALA A 37 12.89 -8.20 -7.55
CA ALA A 37 13.14 -7.26 -8.64
C ALA A 37 12.37 -5.93 -8.49
N ASP A 38 11.22 -5.96 -7.81
CA ASP A 38 10.30 -4.82 -7.68
C ASP A 38 10.44 -4.07 -6.35
N ARG A 39 11.32 -4.53 -5.45
CA ARG A 39 11.55 -3.86 -4.16
C ARG A 39 11.99 -2.42 -4.38
N VAL A 40 11.53 -1.54 -3.52
CA VAL A 40 12.00 -0.15 -3.48
C VAL A 40 13.03 0.00 -2.36
N PRO A 41 13.96 0.98 -2.46
CA PRO A 41 14.95 1.23 -1.41
C PRO A 41 14.32 1.39 -0.01
N LYS A 42 15.09 1.05 1.02
CA LYS A 42 14.70 1.34 2.41
C LYS A 42 14.57 2.85 2.59
N GLY A 43 13.53 3.28 3.28
CA GLY A 43 13.25 4.69 3.54
C GLY A 43 12.38 5.36 2.47
N THR A 44 12.05 4.70 1.36
CA THR A 44 11.07 5.20 0.41
C THR A 44 9.71 5.36 1.09
N VAL A 45 9.13 6.54 1.00
CA VAL A 45 7.79 6.85 1.52
C VAL A 45 6.81 6.89 0.36
N VAL A 46 5.68 6.20 0.52
CA VAL A 46 4.58 6.20 -0.43
C VAL A 46 3.26 6.46 0.28
N THR A 47 2.30 7.04 -0.42
CA THR A 47 0.94 7.24 0.03
C THR A 47 -0.02 6.53 -0.91
N LEU A 48 -0.82 5.63 -0.36
CA LEU A 48 -1.96 5.02 -1.05
C LEU A 48 -3.18 5.94 -0.83
N LEU A 49 -3.85 6.31 -1.91
CA LEU A 49 -5.06 7.13 -1.92
C LEU A 49 -6.22 6.24 -2.34
N PHE A 50 -7.23 6.08 -1.50
CA PHE A 50 -8.33 5.15 -1.75
C PHE A 50 -9.56 5.90 -2.26
N ASN A 51 -9.81 5.82 -3.57
CA ASN A 51 -10.97 6.46 -4.19
C ASN A 51 -12.26 5.63 -4.05
N VAL A 52 -12.13 4.40 -3.56
CA VAL A 52 -13.26 3.52 -3.22
C VAL A 52 -13.14 3.03 -1.79
N SER A 53 -14.30 2.89 -1.13
CA SER A 53 -14.39 2.28 0.19
C SER A 53 -14.28 0.76 0.15
N GLY A 54 -13.89 0.16 1.27
CA GLY A 54 -13.92 -1.30 1.48
C GLY A 54 -12.63 -2.03 1.13
N THR A 55 -11.58 -1.32 0.71
CA THR A 55 -10.25 -1.91 0.55
C THR A 55 -9.66 -2.22 1.91
N ASN A 56 -9.38 -3.48 2.21
CA ASN A 56 -8.68 -3.84 3.44
C ASN A 56 -7.17 -3.86 3.20
N VAL A 57 -6.39 -3.27 4.10
CA VAL A 57 -4.93 -3.44 4.14
C VAL A 57 -4.61 -4.26 5.38
N SER A 58 -4.07 -5.46 5.18
CA SER A 58 -3.84 -6.41 6.27
C SER A 58 -2.68 -5.96 7.14
N ASN A 59 -2.90 -5.85 8.46
CA ASN A 59 -1.80 -5.72 9.42
C ASN A 59 -1.13 -7.09 9.61
N SER A 60 0.14 -7.23 9.21
CA SER A 60 0.86 -8.51 9.18
C SER A 60 2.38 -8.31 9.19
N GLY A 61 3.15 -9.41 9.11
CA GLY A 61 4.62 -9.34 9.02
C GLY A 61 5.17 -8.61 7.78
N TYR A 62 4.36 -8.43 6.73
CA TYR A 62 4.77 -7.69 5.52
C TYR A 62 4.31 -6.23 5.52
N LEU A 63 3.25 -5.93 6.28
CA LEU A 63 2.62 -4.62 6.36
C LEU A 63 2.40 -4.32 7.84
N LEU A 64 3.37 -3.65 8.45
CA LEU A 64 3.39 -3.30 9.87
C LEU A 64 2.56 -2.04 10.07
N LEU A 65 1.26 -2.21 10.29
CA LEU A 65 0.31 -1.11 10.48
C LEU A 65 0.12 -0.82 11.98
N LYS A 66 -0.27 0.42 12.31
CA LYS A 66 -0.65 0.78 13.70
C LYS A 66 -1.87 -0.03 14.20
N GLY A 67 -2.65 -0.56 13.26
CA GLY A 67 -3.82 -1.41 13.41
C GLY A 67 -4.37 -1.76 12.03
N GLY A 68 -5.33 -2.68 11.92
CA GLY A 68 -6.01 -2.95 10.65
C GLY A 68 -6.51 -1.66 9.98
N PHE A 69 -6.53 -1.64 8.65
CA PHE A 69 -7.03 -0.51 7.88
C PHE A 69 -8.06 -0.99 6.87
N THR A 70 -9.23 -0.35 6.88
CA THR A 70 -10.29 -0.53 5.88
C THR A 70 -10.59 0.83 5.31
N SER A 71 -10.44 0.99 4.00
CA SER A 71 -10.59 2.30 3.37
C SER A 71 -12.03 2.79 3.45
N VAL A 72 -12.18 4.09 3.73
CA VAL A 72 -13.35 4.87 3.29
C VAL A 72 -12.97 5.68 2.05
N THR A 73 -13.96 6.21 1.33
CA THR A 73 -13.70 7.06 0.17
C THR A 73 -12.85 8.27 0.57
N ASN A 74 -11.77 8.53 -0.18
CA ASN A 74 -10.77 9.59 0.06
C ASN A 74 -9.91 9.40 1.32
N SER A 75 -9.94 8.21 1.93
CA SER A 75 -8.93 7.83 2.93
C SER A 75 -7.57 7.58 2.29
N SER A 76 -6.54 7.52 3.12
CA SER A 76 -5.16 7.35 2.69
C SER A 76 -4.34 6.65 3.75
N LEU A 77 -3.32 5.94 3.27
CA LEU A 77 -2.37 5.24 4.11
C LEU A 77 -0.96 5.55 3.61
N THR A 78 -0.14 6.15 4.47
CA THR A 78 1.25 6.48 4.17
C THR A 78 2.16 5.44 4.81
N LEU A 79 3.02 4.85 3.99
CA LEU A 79 3.91 3.74 4.33
C LEU A 79 5.36 4.10 4.03
N ILE A 80 6.28 3.58 4.83
CA ILE A 80 7.72 3.62 4.59
C ILE A 80 8.26 2.20 4.33
N SER A 81 9.05 2.06 3.28
CA SER A 81 9.68 0.79 2.89
C SER A 81 10.83 0.43 3.83
N ASN A 82 10.92 -0.85 4.22
CA ASN A 82 12.08 -1.41 4.90
C ASN A 82 13.16 -1.95 3.93
N GLY A 83 12.93 -1.86 2.61
CA GLY A 83 13.88 -2.30 1.57
C GLY A 83 13.81 -3.78 1.19
N ASN A 84 13.06 -4.58 1.93
CA ASN A 84 12.97 -6.04 1.76
C ASN A 84 11.56 -6.51 1.34
N GLY A 85 10.72 -5.61 0.81
CA GLY A 85 9.32 -5.90 0.48
C GLY A 85 8.38 -5.86 1.70
N THR A 86 8.87 -5.42 2.86
CA THR A 86 8.04 -5.09 4.01
C THR A 86 7.90 -3.58 4.17
N TRP A 87 6.76 -3.16 4.70
CA TRP A 87 6.38 -1.76 4.86
C TRP A 87 5.92 -1.49 6.28
N ARG A 88 6.17 -0.28 6.75
CA ARG A 88 5.67 0.20 8.04
C ARG A 88 4.80 1.42 7.81
N GLU A 89 3.67 1.47 8.48
CA GLU A 89 2.84 2.66 8.46
C GLU A 89 3.52 3.82 9.18
N VAL A 90 3.41 4.99 8.57
CA VAL A 90 3.84 6.27 9.15
C VAL A 90 2.63 7.11 9.51
N ASP A 91 1.65 7.17 8.62
CA ASP A 91 0.48 8.04 8.79
C ASP A 91 -0.76 7.45 8.11
N ARG A 92 -1.95 7.88 8.56
CA ARG A 92 -3.23 7.53 7.96
C ARG A 92 -4.24 8.66 8.16
N ASN A 93 -5.17 8.81 7.22
CA ASN A 93 -6.47 9.43 7.48
C ASN A 93 -7.58 8.41 7.18
N ASN A 94 -8.67 8.49 7.92
CA ASN A 94 -9.79 7.56 7.83
C ASN A 94 -11.10 8.30 8.12
#